data_AF-A0A1M5X3Z0-F1
#
_entry.id   AF-A0A1M5X3Z0-F1
#
_cell.length_a   1.000
_cell.length_b   1.000
_cell.length_c   1.000
_cell.angle_alpha   90.00
_cell.angle_beta   90.00
_cell.angle_gamma   90.00
#
_symmetry.space_group_name_H-M   'P 1'
#
loop_
_entity.id
_entity.type
_entity.pdbx_description
1 polymer ?
#
loop_
_entity_poly.entity_id
_entity_poly.type
_entity_poly.pdbx_seq_one_letter_code
_entity_poly.pdbx_strand_id
1 'polypeptide(L)'
;MNKLIAFGCGLLFGFGLFVSGMADPAKVLGFLDLSRLADGSWDPALMAVMGGALAVFLPGYLLWVKPRAEQGAKPAAGDAYHLPLSQAIDGRLLGGAALFGLGWGVAGLCPGPALASLGTGHLTILAFVLSMAAGIRLACAWRPKAAVSLPGQR
;
A
#
# COMPACT_ATOMS: atom_id res chain seq x y z
N MET A 1 -15.18 9.51 10.42
CA MET A 1 -14.06 10.25 9.78
C MET A 1 -14.61 11.41 8.96
N ASN A 2 -14.10 12.62 9.13
CA ASN A 2 -14.53 13.79 8.35
C ASN A 2 -14.03 13.66 6.91
N LYS A 3 -14.91 13.72 5.91
CA LYS A 3 -14.56 13.50 4.48
C LYS A 3 -13.49 14.49 3.98
N LEU A 4 -13.44 15.68 4.56
CA LEU A 4 -12.43 16.70 4.27
C LEU A 4 -11.02 16.27 4.66
N ILE A 5 -10.87 15.58 5.80
CA ILE A 5 -9.56 15.06 6.24
C ILE A 5 -9.08 13.97 5.29
N ALA A 6 -9.96 13.06 4.90
CA ALA A 6 -9.64 12.01 3.94
C ALA A 6 -9.22 12.59 2.58
N PHE A 7 -9.92 13.62 2.10
CA PHE A 7 -9.54 14.34 0.88
C PHE A 7 -8.18 15.02 1.02
N GLY A 8 -7.91 15.71 2.13
CA GLY A 8 -6.62 16.35 2.40
C GLY A 8 -5.46 15.34 2.44
N CYS A 9 -5.64 14.20 3.11
CA CYS A 9 -4.65 13.12 3.13
C CYS A 9 -4.41 12.54 1.72
N GLY A 10 -5.48 12.34 0.94
CA GLY A 10 -5.38 11.84 -0.43
C GLY A 10 -4.64 12.82 -1.35
N LEU A 11 -4.91 14.12 -1.21
CA LEU A 11 -4.23 15.17 -1.97
C LEU A 11 -2.75 15.25 -1.61
N LEU A 12 -2.41 15.19 -0.32
CA LEU A 12 -1.02 15.19 0.15
C LEU A 12 -0.26 13.95 -0.34
N PHE A 13 -0.90 12.77 -0.31
CA PHE A 13 -0.33 11.54 -0.85
C PHE A 13 -0.09 11.63 -2.37
N GLY A 14 -1.10 12.05 -3.15
CA GLY A 14 -0.98 12.23 -4.59
C GLY A 14 0.07 13.28 -4.97
N PHE A 15 0.14 14.38 -4.24
CA PHE A 15 1.17 15.40 -4.41
C PHE A 15 2.58 14.84 -4.15
N GLY A 16 2.75 14.05 -3.08
CA GLY A 16 4.01 13.36 -2.81
C GLY A 16 4.41 12.39 -3.93
N LEU A 17 3.46 11.65 -4.50
CA LEU A 17 3.70 10.78 -5.65
C LEU A 17 4.10 11.56 -6.91
N PHE A 18 3.48 12.70 -7.15
CA PHE A 18 3.82 13.58 -8.27
C PHE A 18 5.24 14.14 -8.13
N VAL A 19 5.58 14.69 -6.96
CA VAL A 19 6.92 15.26 -6.69
C VAL A 19 8.01 14.19 -6.72
N SER A 20 7.72 12.98 -6.24
CA SER A 20 8.69 11.87 -6.24
C SER A 20 8.84 11.16 -7.59
N GLY A 21 7.96 11.42 -8.57
CA GLY A 21 7.97 10.73 -9.86
C GLY A 21 7.54 9.26 -9.80
N MET A 22 7.03 8.79 -8.66
CA MET A 22 6.57 7.40 -8.45
C MET A 22 5.33 7.02 -9.24
N ALA A 23 4.70 8.01 -9.89
CA ALA A 23 3.62 7.79 -10.84
C ALA A 23 4.09 7.15 -12.16
N ASP A 24 5.40 7.21 -12.47
CA ASP A 24 5.99 6.64 -13.68
C ASP A 24 6.41 5.17 -13.46
N PRO A 25 5.82 4.20 -14.20
CA PRO A 25 6.22 2.79 -14.14
C PRO A 25 7.70 2.56 -14.46
N ALA A 26 8.31 3.39 -15.29
CA ALA A 26 9.72 3.25 -15.66
C ALA A 26 10.64 3.40 -14.44
N LYS A 27 10.28 4.26 -13.46
CA LYS A 27 11.02 4.42 -12.20
C LYS A 27 10.95 3.17 -11.33
N VAL A 28 9.78 2.53 -11.29
CA VAL A 28 9.60 1.29 -10.52
C VAL A 28 10.38 0.13 -11.16
N LEU A 29 10.28 -0.01 -12.48
CA LEU A 29 11.00 -1.04 -13.23
C LEU A 29 12.51 -0.83 -13.18
N GLY A 30 12.99 0.42 -13.25
CA GLY A 30 14.40 0.77 -13.13
C GLY A 30 15.02 0.41 -11.77
N PHE A 31 14.21 0.41 -10.70
CA PHE A 31 14.62 -0.09 -9.39
C PHE A 31 14.58 -1.63 -9.32
N LEU A 32 13.62 -2.29 -9.96
CA LEU A 32 13.50 -3.76 -9.91
C LEU A 32 14.49 -4.48 -10.80
N ASP A 33 15.04 -3.80 -11.81
CA ASP A 33 16.04 -4.36 -12.70
C ASP A 33 17.42 -4.41 -12.03
N LEU A 34 17.61 -5.42 -11.17
CA LEU A 34 18.87 -5.69 -10.46
C LEU A 34 20.03 -6.01 -11.40
N SER A 35 19.78 -6.35 -12.67
CA SER A 35 20.86 -6.58 -13.64
C SER A 35 21.67 -5.32 -13.92
N ARG A 36 20.99 -4.15 -13.89
CA ARG A 36 21.60 -2.83 -14.08
C ARG A 36 22.45 -2.35 -12.90
N LEU A 37 22.38 -3.06 -11.78
CA LEU A 37 23.20 -2.77 -10.61
C LEU A 37 24.69 -3.02 -10.90
N ALA A 38 25.00 -4.02 -11.72
CA ALA A 38 26.38 -4.32 -12.13
C ALA A 38 26.98 -3.20 -12.99
N ASP A 39 26.16 -2.54 -13.82
CA ASP A 39 26.58 -1.51 -14.76
C ASP A 39 26.46 -0.07 -14.19
N GLY A 40 26.00 0.07 -12.95
CA GLY A 40 25.81 1.36 -12.28
C GLY A 40 24.66 2.22 -12.83
N SER A 41 23.80 1.68 -13.70
CA SER A 41 22.64 2.36 -14.30
C SER A 41 21.33 2.13 -13.54
N TRP A 42 21.42 1.53 -12.36
CA TRP A 42 20.30 1.23 -11.48
C TRP A 42 19.68 2.48 -10.85
N ASP A 43 18.34 2.58 -10.82
CA ASP A 43 17.64 3.74 -10.28
C ASP A 43 17.26 3.56 -8.80
N PRO A 44 17.87 4.30 -7.85
CA PRO A 44 17.61 4.16 -6.42
C PRO A 44 16.35 4.90 -5.95
N ALA A 45 15.57 5.54 -6.84
CA ALA A 45 14.44 6.38 -6.47
C ALA A 45 13.41 5.66 -5.58
N LEU A 46 13.11 4.38 -5.84
CA LEU A 46 12.17 3.61 -5.02
C LEU A 46 12.70 3.41 -3.59
N MET A 47 14.00 3.15 -3.45
CA MET A 47 14.63 2.99 -2.14
C MET A 47 14.56 4.28 -1.33
N ALA A 48 14.81 5.43 -1.96
CA ALA A 48 14.77 6.72 -1.29
C ALA A 48 13.35 7.05 -0.80
N VAL A 49 12.33 6.85 -1.64
CA VAL A 49 10.93 7.13 -1.27
C VAL A 49 10.44 6.16 -0.20
N MET A 50 10.66 4.86 -0.39
CA MET A 50 10.23 3.85 0.58
C MET A 50 10.99 4.00 1.91
N GLY A 51 12.29 4.27 1.85
CA GLY A 51 13.14 4.51 3.02
C GLY A 51 12.71 5.75 3.79
N GLY A 52 12.45 6.86 3.10
CA GLY A 52 11.94 8.09 3.72
C GLY A 52 10.55 7.90 4.33
N ALA A 53 9.65 7.21 3.64
CA ALA A 53 8.33 6.88 4.16
C ALA A 53 8.43 6.03 5.44
N LEU A 54 9.29 5.02 5.46
CA LEU A 54 9.48 4.16 6.64
C LEU A 54 10.16 4.92 7.79
N ALA A 55 11.14 5.77 7.50
CA ALA A 55 11.83 6.58 8.49
C ALA A 55 10.89 7.55 9.23
N VAL A 56 9.84 8.03 8.57
CA VAL A 56 8.81 8.87 9.20
C VAL A 56 7.71 8.03 9.86
N PHE A 57 7.23 6.99 9.16
CA PHE A 57 6.13 6.17 9.64
C PHE A 57 6.49 5.35 10.88
N LEU A 58 7.68 4.75 10.92
CA LEU A 58 8.04 3.79 11.95
C LEU A 58 8.14 4.44 13.35
N PRO A 59 8.82 5.60 13.54
CA PRO A 59 8.82 6.30 14.83
C PRO A 59 7.42 6.80 15.20
N GLY A 60 6.66 7.35 14.24
CA GLY A 60 5.29 7.81 14.48
C GLY A 60 4.38 6.67 14.94
N TYR A 61 4.52 5.49 14.33
CA TYR A 61 3.76 4.31 14.72
C TYR A 61 4.17 3.80 16.10
N LEU A 62 5.47 3.58 16.33
CA LEU A 62 5.98 2.94 17.54
C LEU A 62 5.90 3.83 18.78
N LEU A 63 6.16 5.14 18.64
CA LEU A 63 6.23 6.07 19.77
C LEU A 63 4.88 6.74 20.07
N TRP A 64 4.00 6.85 19.06
CA TRP A 64 2.75 7.60 19.20
C TRP A 64 1.50 6.75 19.03
N VAL A 65 1.37 6.07 17.89
CA VAL A 65 0.13 5.34 17.55
C VAL A 65 -0.04 4.09 18.41
N LYS A 66 0.97 3.24 18.50
CA LYS A 66 0.91 1.96 19.21
C LYS A 66 0.61 2.14 20.72
N PRO A 67 1.32 3.00 21.48
CA PRO A 67 1.04 3.18 22.91
C PRO A 67 -0.35 3.77 23.16
N ARG A 68 -0.79 4.72 22.33
CA ARG A 68 -2.14 5.32 22.43
C ARG A 68 -3.25 4.32 22.12
N ALA A 69 -3.03 3.47 21.12
CA ALA A 69 -3.97 2.41 20.78
C ALA A 69 -4.10 1.39 21.92
N GLU A 70 -2.98 0.99 22.54
CA GLU A 70 -2.96 0.08 23.70
C GLU A 70 -3.62 0.69 24.95
N GLN A 71 -3.52 2.01 25.12
CA GLN A 71 -4.18 2.76 26.19
C GLN A 71 -5.67 3.05 25.95
N GLY A 72 -6.24 2.60 24.81
CA GLY A 72 -7.63 2.87 24.45
C GLY A 72 -7.93 4.34 24.10
N ALA A 73 -6.89 5.13 23.81
CA ALA A 73 -7.07 6.51 23.39
C ALA A 73 -7.69 6.58 21.98
N LYS A 74 -8.46 7.64 21.72
CA LYS A 74 -9.09 7.85 20.42
C LYS A 74 -8.12 8.53 19.43
N PRO A 75 -8.14 8.14 18.14
CA PRO A 75 -7.37 8.84 17.12
C PRO A 75 -7.93 10.25 16.89
N ALA A 76 -7.08 11.16 16.39
CA ALA A 76 -7.46 12.55 16.13
C ALA A 76 -8.62 12.71 15.12
N ALA A 77 -8.81 11.73 14.23
CA ALA A 77 -9.82 11.77 13.18
C ALA A 77 -10.57 10.42 13.03
N GLY A 78 -11.05 9.84 14.14
CA GLY A 78 -11.83 8.61 14.13
C GLY A 78 -12.26 8.15 15.51
N ASP A 79 -12.94 7.02 15.57
CA ASP A 79 -13.52 6.50 16.81
C ASP A 79 -12.61 5.51 17.54
N ALA A 80 -11.79 4.77 16.81
CA ALA A 80 -10.84 3.79 17.35
C ALA A 80 -9.66 3.57 16.40
N TYR A 81 -8.54 3.08 16.95
CA TYR A 81 -7.42 2.60 16.16
C TYR A 81 -7.71 1.16 15.68
N HIS A 82 -7.66 0.94 14.36
CA HIS A 82 -7.82 -0.38 13.74
C HIS A 82 -6.47 -1.01 13.44
N LEU A 83 -5.86 -1.66 14.44
CA LEU A 83 -4.61 -2.39 14.25
C LEU A 83 -4.89 -3.81 13.74
N PRO A 84 -3.98 -4.40 12.93
CA PRO A 84 -4.13 -5.78 12.51
C PRO A 84 -4.12 -6.72 13.71
N LEU A 85 -5.20 -7.49 13.87
CA LEU A 85 -5.43 -8.41 14.99
C LEU A 85 -4.70 -9.75 14.85
N SER A 86 -4.24 -10.10 13.63
CA SER A 86 -3.55 -11.35 13.34
C SER A 86 -2.15 -11.07 12.80
N GLN A 87 -1.14 -11.67 13.44
CA GLN A 87 0.24 -11.73 12.96
C GLN A 87 0.60 -13.13 12.42
N ALA A 88 -0.39 -14.01 12.29
CA ALA A 88 -0.16 -15.37 11.81
C ALA A 88 0.20 -15.34 10.31
N ILE A 89 1.40 -15.85 9.99
CA ILE A 89 1.82 -16.07 8.63
C ILE A 89 1.22 -17.41 8.18
N ASP A 90 0.13 -17.36 7.41
CA ASP A 90 -0.50 -18.55 6.83
C ASP A 90 -0.05 -18.77 5.37
N GLY A 91 -0.17 -20.01 4.88
CA GLY A 91 0.18 -20.33 3.48
C GLY A 91 -0.63 -19.53 2.46
N ARG A 92 -1.82 -19.04 2.86
CA ARG A 92 -2.68 -18.19 2.02
C ARG A 92 -2.13 -16.77 1.90
N LEU A 93 -1.57 -16.20 2.97
CA LEU A 93 -0.85 -14.93 2.96
C LEU A 93 0.41 -15.05 2.13
N LEU A 94 1.19 -16.12 2.31
CA LEU A 94 2.43 -16.34 1.57
C LEU A 94 2.17 -16.48 0.06
N GLY A 95 1.19 -17.31 -0.32
CA GLY A 95 0.79 -17.49 -1.72
C GLY A 95 0.20 -16.22 -2.33
N GLY A 96 -0.64 -15.49 -1.58
CA GLY A 96 -1.18 -14.21 -2.01
C GLY A 96 -0.12 -13.13 -2.19
N ALA A 97 0.83 -13.03 -1.27
CA ALA A 97 1.95 -12.09 -1.33
C ALA A 97 2.87 -12.39 -2.52
N ALA A 98 3.16 -13.67 -2.78
CA ALA A 98 3.95 -14.08 -3.95
C ALA A 98 3.25 -13.70 -5.26
N LEU A 99 1.95 -14.03 -5.40
CA LEU A 99 1.18 -13.69 -6.61
C LEU A 99 1.09 -12.17 -6.82
N PHE A 100 0.83 -11.42 -5.75
CA PHE A 100 0.77 -9.97 -5.78
C PHE A 100 2.12 -9.35 -6.15
N GLY A 101 3.21 -9.82 -5.54
CA GLY A 101 4.58 -9.36 -5.83
C GLY A 101 5.00 -9.64 -7.27
N LEU A 102 4.67 -10.83 -7.80
CA LEU A 102 4.92 -11.18 -9.21
C LEU A 102 4.12 -10.25 -10.15
N GLY A 103 2.83 -10.04 -9.89
CA GLY A 103 2.00 -9.14 -10.69
C GLY A 103 2.51 -7.70 -10.66
N TRP A 104 2.91 -7.21 -9.49
CA TRP A 104 3.51 -5.89 -9.32
C TRP A 104 4.82 -5.74 -10.08
N GLY A 105 5.72 -6.73 -9.98
CA GLY A 105 7.02 -6.71 -10.65
C GLY A 105 6.92 -6.77 -12.16
N VAL A 106 5.97 -7.54 -12.70
CA VAL A 106 5.72 -7.62 -14.16
C VAL A 106 5.05 -6.36 -14.68
N ALA A 107 4.07 -5.82 -13.95
CA ALA A 107 3.32 -4.64 -14.38
C ALA A 107 4.08 -3.32 -14.17
N GLY A 108 5.06 -3.29 -13.27
CA GLY A 108 5.75 -2.05 -12.87
C GLY A 108 4.82 -1.02 -12.21
N LEU A 109 3.62 -1.45 -11.78
CA LEU A 109 2.55 -0.59 -11.31
C LEU A 109 2.13 -0.96 -9.88
N CYS A 110 2.31 -0.02 -8.95
CA CYS A 110 1.82 -0.13 -7.58
C CYS A 110 0.35 0.34 -7.50
N PRO A 111 -0.52 -0.29 -6.68
CA PRO A 111 -1.92 0.10 -6.55
C PRO A 111 -2.12 1.57 -6.13
N GLY A 112 -1.25 2.12 -5.29
CA GLY A 112 -1.32 3.52 -4.86
C GLY A 112 -1.11 4.51 -6.02
N PRO A 113 0.06 4.48 -6.69
CA PRO A 113 0.31 5.22 -7.92
C PRO A 113 -0.70 4.96 -9.04
N ALA A 114 -1.16 3.71 -9.22
CA ALA A 114 -2.17 3.41 -10.23
C ALA A 114 -3.48 4.18 -10.00
N LEU A 115 -3.94 4.27 -8.74
CA LEU A 115 -5.11 5.07 -8.38
C LEU A 115 -4.87 6.57 -8.54
N ALA A 116 -3.70 7.08 -8.13
CA ALA A 116 -3.33 8.48 -8.30
C ALA A 116 -3.25 8.88 -9.79
N SER A 117 -2.77 7.97 -10.64
CA SER A 117 -2.58 8.18 -12.07
C SER A 117 -3.81 7.85 -12.92
N LEU A 118 -4.95 7.45 -12.32
CA LEU A 118 -6.20 7.22 -13.06
C LEU A 118 -6.63 8.46 -13.87
N GLY A 119 -6.35 9.66 -13.36
CA GLY A 119 -6.67 10.93 -14.02
C GLY A 119 -5.83 11.23 -15.27
N THR A 120 -4.78 10.44 -15.54
CA THR A 120 -3.92 10.64 -16.74
C THR A 120 -4.54 10.11 -18.02
N GLY A 121 -5.62 9.32 -17.95
CA GLY A 121 -6.33 8.77 -19.11
C GLY A 121 -5.60 7.61 -19.81
N HIS A 122 -4.50 7.09 -19.25
CA HIS A 122 -3.73 6.02 -19.87
C HIS A 122 -4.47 4.68 -19.80
N LEU A 123 -4.72 4.05 -20.95
CA LEU A 123 -5.52 2.83 -21.05
C LEU A 123 -4.92 1.67 -20.23
N THR A 124 -3.59 1.56 -20.16
CA THR A 124 -2.90 0.55 -19.34
C THR A 124 -3.20 0.68 -17.84
N ILE A 125 -3.29 1.91 -17.33
CA ILE A 125 -3.57 2.16 -15.91
C ILE A 125 -5.02 1.79 -15.61
N LEU A 126 -5.94 2.15 -16.51
CA LEU A 126 -7.34 1.76 -16.40
C LEU A 126 -7.49 0.23 -16.42
N ALA A 127 -6.83 -0.45 -17.36
CA ALA A 127 -6.84 -1.91 -17.44
C ALA A 127 -6.29 -2.56 -16.16
N PHE A 128 -5.20 -2.02 -15.60
CA PHE A 128 -4.62 -2.48 -14.33
C PHE A 128 -5.59 -2.29 -13.16
N VAL A 129 -6.22 -1.12 -13.03
CA VAL A 129 -7.16 -0.85 -11.94
C VAL A 129 -8.40 -1.73 -12.06
N LEU A 130 -8.93 -1.94 -13.27
CA LEU A 130 -10.05 -2.83 -13.51
C LEU A 130 -9.72 -4.30 -13.22
N SER A 131 -8.54 -4.77 -13.63
CA SER A 131 -8.10 -6.14 -13.35
C SER A 131 -7.85 -6.36 -11.86
N MET A 132 -7.24 -5.38 -11.18
CA MET A 132 -7.09 -5.36 -9.72
C MET A 132 -8.45 -5.44 -9.02
N ALA A 133 -9.41 -4.60 -9.43
CA ALA A 133 -10.75 -4.60 -8.86
C ALA A 133 -11.47 -5.95 -9.08
N ALA A 134 -11.37 -6.53 -10.27
CA ALA A 134 -11.91 -7.84 -10.58
C ALA A 134 -11.27 -8.94 -9.72
N GLY A 135 -9.93 -8.91 -9.56
CA GLY A 135 -9.19 -9.85 -8.71
C GLY A 135 -9.61 -9.76 -7.23
N ILE A 136 -9.77 -8.55 -6.69
CA ILE A 136 -10.26 -8.33 -5.32
C ILE A 136 -11.67 -8.91 -5.16
N ARG A 137 -12.57 -8.63 -6.12
CA ARG A 137 -13.94 -9.15 -6.09
C ARG A 137 -13.99 -10.67 -6.14
N LEU A 138 -13.19 -11.28 -7.00
CA LEU A 138 -13.07 -12.73 -7.13
C LEU A 138 -12.54 -13.33 -5.83
N ALA A 139 -11.46 -12.79 -5.28
CA ALA A 139 -10.88 -13.25 -4.02
C ALA A 139 -11.86 -13.12 -2.84
N CYS A 140 -12.63 -12.03 -2.79
CA CYS A 140 -13.68 -11.85 -1.78
C CYS A 140 -14.83 -12.84 -1.95
N ALA A 141 -15.21 -13.18 -3.18
CA ALA A 141 -16.26 -14.17 -3.45
C ALA A 141 -15.82 -15.60 -3.12
N TRP A 142 -14.53 -15.91 -3.32
CA TRP A 142 -13.97 -17.25 -3.10
C TRP A 142 -13.59 -17.50 -1.65
N ARG A 143 -13.36 -16.44 -0.86
CA ARG A 143 -13.06 -16.60 0.57
C ARG A 143 -14.35 -16.97 1.31
N PRO A 144 -14.43 -18.14 1.97
CA PRO A 144 -15.45 -18.34 2.98
C PRO A 144 -15.29 -17.23 4.04
N LYS A 145 -16.41 -16.66 4.51
CA LYS A 145 -16.42 -15.67 5.60
C LYS A 145 -15.82 -16.33 6.84
N ALA A 146 -14.50 -16.24 7.00
CA ALA A 146 -13.88 -16.56 8.27
C ALA A 146 -14.43 -15.54 9.27
N ALA A 147 -15.12 -16.02 10.30
CA ALA A 147 -15.50 -15.19 11.42
C ALA A 147 -14.19 -14.64 12.01
N VAL A 148 -13.94 -13.35 11.83
CA VAL A 148 -12.95 -12.63 12.62
C VAL A 148 -13.52 -12.60 14.03
N SER A 149 -13.15 -13.59 14.85
CA SER A 149 -13.42 -13.57 16.29
C SER A 149 -12.54 -12.49 16.90
N LEU A 150 -13.17 -11.36 17.24
CA LEU A 150 -12.51 -10.28 17.99
C LEU A 150 -12.16 -10.81 19.39
N PRO A 151 -10.89 -10.76 19.84
CA PRO A 151 -10.56 -10.99 21.24
C PRO A 151 -11.25 -9.90 22.08
N GLY A 152 -12.18 -10.29 22.96
CA GLY A 152 -12.90 -9.36 23.86
C GLY A 152 -14.43 -9.35 23.76
N GLN A 153 -15.05 -10.25 22.98
CA GLN A 153 -16.50 -10.48 23.00
C GLN A 153 -16.89 -11.57 24.03
N ARG A 154 -16.62 -11.32 25.31
CA ARG A 154 -17.32 -11.94 26.43
C ARG A 154 -17.85 -10.86 27.34
#